data_AF-A0A7V3PQ32-F1
#
_entry.id   AF-A0A7V3PQ32-F1
#
_cell.length_a   1.000
_cell.length_b   1.000
_cell.length_c   1.000
_cell.angle_alpha   90.00
_cell.angle_beta   90.00
_cell.angle_gamma   90.00
#
_symmetry.space_group_name_H-M   'P 1'
#
loop_
_entity.id
_entity.type
_entity.pdbx_description
1 polymer ?
#
loop_
_entity_poly.entity_id
_entity_poly.type
_entity_poly.pdbx_seq_one_letter_code
_entity_poly.pdbx_strand_id
1 'polypeptide(L)'
;MKAILRLSLVVLIACAVAAWVVQVEYRHGSIQIGSSLPAIPALAVLLLLASAVRMRRHGGDARKTVALVYLALLMAAAVPSTPSLVYLFGQMTAAQVQAERPGMQAVLERLPPWLTPPAGEAVRNFYDGTRSGQVPWRAWAVPLTVWAVLLLTLTATLAAALSLFRRSWMEHERLTYPMVQIPLRILSEEGKGRPASAALFWLGFGITASLDGLNMLQAFAPSVPALGLGYDVGLFFPDRPWSSLSPMWVSYRPEIFGLAYLMPRDVLLTAWLSYVALRLSTVARVAAGSQIASTPYDYQEMGMGAFLCLFVLLVVRAWPQLRSSLACALGRSEGFDAGEPMPARTAWLLVISGPLLLIGTLQAVGLPLWAASLHMFLLLSVALVYARIRCEAGTPSIYLFPFWQQQSLMTNMFGAQAFAGTGGRGLVALTLFGGLSRGVFPELSAYA
;
A
#
# COMPACT_ATOMS: atom_id res chain seq x y z
N MET A 1 -35.49 8.04 -3.01
CA MET A 1 -35.05 9.23 -2.23
C MET A 1 -34.08 8.90 -1.09
N LYS A 2 -34.41 8.03 -0.12
CA LYS A 2 -33.52 7.70 1.02
C LYS A 2 -32.17 7.07 0.63
N ALA A 3 -32.13 6.22 -0.39
CA ALA A 3 -30.89 5.60 -0.87
C ALA A 3 -29.91 6.61 -1.50
N ILE A 4 -30.45 7.53 -2.32
CA ILE A 4 -29.67 8.61 -2.94
C ILE A 4 -29.07 9.52 -1.87
N LEU A 5 -29.87 9.92 -0.86
CA LEU A 5 -29.39 10.74 0.25
C LEU A 5 -28.25 10.06 1.05
N ARG A 6 -28.36 8.74 1.29
CA ARG A 6 -27.30 7.96 1.96
C ARG A 6 -26.03 7.92 1.11
N LEU A 7 -26.16 7.69 -0.20
CA LEU A 7 -25.01 7.67 -1.11
C LEU A 7 -24.32 9.05 -1.17
N SER A 8 -25.10 10.13 -1.31
CA SER A 8 -24.57 11.50 -1.30
C SER A 8 -23.82 11.82 0.00
N LEU A 9 -24.32 11.37 1.14
CA LEU A 9 -23.64 11.54 2.43
C LEU A 9 -22.33 10.76 2.49
N VAL A 10 -22.29 9.51 2.01
CA VAL A 10 -21.05 8.71 1.96
C VAL A 10 -20.01 9.39 1.08
N VAL A 11 -20.42 9.88 -0.09
CA VAL A 11 -19.53 10.62 -1.01
C VAL A 11 -19.00 11.88 -0.33
N LEU A 12 -19.86 12.66 0.35
CA LEU A 12 -19.44 13.86 1.06
C LEU A 12 -18.41 13.56 2.15
N ILE A 13 -18.63 12.52 2.96
CA ILE A 13 -17.70 12.10 4.02
C ILE A 13 -16.39 11.60 3.40
N ALA A 14 -16.44 10.83 2.31
CA ALA A 14 -15.26 10.37 1.59
C ALA A 14 -14.44 11.56 1.05
N CYS A 15 -15.08 12.59 0.48
CA CYS A 15 -14.41 13.82 0.06
C CYS A 15 -13.78 14.55 1.24
N ALA A 16 -14.44 14.63 2.40
CA ALA A 16 -13.89 15.25 3.60
C ALA A 16 -12.66 14.47 4.14
N VAL A 17 -12.72 13.14 4.12
CA VAL A 17 -11.58 12.28 4.47
C VAL A 17 -10.41 12.48 3.50
N ALA A 18 -10.67 12.49 2.19
CA ALA A 18 -9.64 12.75 1.20
C ALA A 18 -9.02 14.15 1.37
N ALA A 19 -9.83 15.17 1.64
CA ALA A 19 -9.33 16.52 1.92
C ALA A 19 -8.47 16.55 3.18
N TRP A 20 -8.85 15.83 4.24
CA TRP A 20 -8.05 15.73 5.46
C TRP A 20 -6.69 15.07 5.20
N VAL A 21 -6.66 13.95 4.46
CA VAL A 21 -5.41 13.30 4.03
C VAL A 21 -4.55 14.28 3.24
N VAL A 22 -5.11 14.97 2.24
CA VAL A 22 -4.36 15.94 1.42
C VAL A 22 -3.77 17.06 2.28
N GLN A 23 -4.53 17.61 3.22
CA GLN A 23 -4.03 18.66 4.09
C GLN A 23 -2.85 18.18 4.95
N VAL A 24 -2.97 17.02 5.60
CA VAL A 24 -1.92 16.54 6.51
C VAL A 24 -0.68 16.08 5.75
N GLU A 25 -0.88 15.31 4.68
CA GLU A 25 0.23 14.65 3.98
C GLU A 25 0.93 15.55 2.94
N TYR A 26 0.20 16.47 2.30
CA TYR A 26 0.74 17.25 1.18
C TYR A 26 1.08 18.66 1.61
N ARG A 27 0.16 19.32 2.32
CA ARG A 27 0.34 20.71 2.74
C ARG A 27 1.27 20.82 3.94
N HIS A 28 1.05 20.00 4.96
CA HIS A 28 1.86 20.04 6.18
C HIS A 28 3.08 19.12 6.08
N GLY A 29 3.02 18.08 5.24
CA GLY A 29 4.12 17.11 5.07
C GLY A 29 4.48 16.41 6.38
N SER A 30 3.52 16.28 7.31
CA SER A 30 3.82 15.94 8.69
C SER A 30 3.80 14.43 8.94
N ILE A 31 2.71 13.74 8.58
CA ILE A 31 2.52 12.31 8.86
C ILE A 31 1.57 11.65 7.86
N GLN A 32 1.84 10.38 7.52
CA GLN A 32 1.04 9.57 6.60
C GLN A 32 -0.16 8.95 7.32
N ILE A 33 -1.32 9.60 7.25
CA ILE A 33 -2.56 9.18 7.92
C ILE A 33 -3.52 8.38 7.03
N GLY A 34 -3.46 8.57 5.72
CA GLY A 34 -4.28 7.88 4.74
C GLY A 34 -3.83 6.45 4.52
N SER A 35 -2.51 6.23 4.57
CA SER A 35 -1.90 4.90 4.45
C SER A 35 -1.70 4.20 5.80
N SER A 36 -2.07 4.80 6.93
CA SER A 36 -1.91 4.19 8.26
C SER A 36 -2.82 2.98 8.46
N LEU A 37 -2.57 2.14 9.47
CA LEU A 37 -3.33 0.90 9.65
C LEU A 37 -3.87 0.71 11.07
N PRO A 38 -5.20 0.73 11.26
CA PRO A 38 -6.23 1.11 10.27
C PRO A 38 -6.03 2.56 9.77
N ALA A 39 -6.63 2.92 8.63
CA ALA A 39 -6.53 4.29 8.11
C ALA A 39 -7.14 5.24 9.15
N ILE A 40 -6.33 6.16 9.69
CA ILE A 40 -6.69 7.00 10.84
C ILE A 40 -7.98 7.79 10.55
N PRO A 41 -8.14 8.44 9.37
CA PRO A 41 -9.39 9.13 9.05
C PRO A 41 -10.62 8.22 9.02
N ALA A 42 -10.50 7.02 8.44
CA ALA A 42 -11.60 6.07 8.36
C ALA A 42 -12.00 5.56 9.76
N LEU A 43 -11.00 5.27 10.60
CA LEU A 43 -11.21 4.85 11.99
C LEU A 43 -11.84 5.97 12.84
N ALA A 44 -11.39 7.21 12.69
CA ALA A 44 -11.95 8.36 13.39
C ALA A 44 -13.44 8.55 13.03
N VAL A 45 -13.78 8.50 11.74
CA VAL A 45 -15.18 8.59 11.29
C VAL A 45 -15.99 7.40 11.79
N LEU A 46 -15.43 6.18 11.79
CA LEU A 46 -16.10 5.00 12.35
C LEU A 46 -16.45 5.20 13.83
N LEU A 47 -15.53 5.72 14.64
CA LEU A 47 -15.77 6.00 16.06
C LEU A 47 -16.89 7.05 16.27
N LEU A 48 -16.89 8.12 15.45
CA LEU A 48 -17.94 9.14 15.47
C LEU A 48 -19.32 8.59 15.06
N LEU A 49 -19.38 7.77 14.01
CA LEU A 49 -20.63 7.18 13.55
C LEU A 49 -21.14 6.10 14.52
N ALA A 50 -20.25 5.27 15.06
CA ALA A 50 -20.60 4.23 16.02
C ALA A 50 -21.12 4.82 17.33
N SER A 51 -20.49 5.89 17.84
CA SER A 51 -20.97 6.61 19.02
C SER A 51 -22.34 7.26 18.77
N ALA A 52 -22.57 7.88 17.61
CA ALA A 52 -23.87 8.45 17.24
C ALA A 52 -24.98 7.38 17.14
N VAL A 53 -24.69 6.22 16.53
CA VAL A 53 -25.62 5.07 16.45
C VAL A 53 -25.97 4.55 17.85
N ARG A 54 -24.98 4.44 18.75
CA ARG A 54 -25.15 4.00 20.14
C ARG A 54 -25.98 5.00 20.95
N MET A 55 -25.70 6.30 20.84
CA MET A 55 -26.46 7.36 21.51
C MET A 55 -27.93 7.40 21.05
N ARG A 56 -28.18 7.19 19.76
CA ARG A 56 -29.54 7.21 19.19
C ARG A 56 -30.26 5.86 19.23
N ARG A 57 -29.71 4.84 19.90
CA ARG A 57 -30.27 3.47 20.03
C ARG A 57 -30.73 2.86 18.70
N HIS A 58 -30.00 3.11 17.61
CA HIS A 58 -30.37 2.57 16.30
C HIS A 58 -30.03 1.07 16.20
N GLY A 59 -30.93 0.30 15.55
CA GLY A 59 -30.81 -1.16 15.40
C GLY A 59 -29.73 -1.63 14.42
N GLY A 60 -29.70 -2.94 14.14
CA GLY A 60 -28.65 -3.59 13.35
C GLY A 60 -28.44 -3.06 11.92
N ASP A 61 -29.47 -2.50 11.28
CA ASP A 61 -29.37 -1.95 9.91
C ASP A 61 -28.45 -0.71 9.84
N ALA A 62 -28.44 0.10 10.89
CA ALA A 62 -27.54 1.25 10.99
C ALA A 62 -26.07 0.79 11.12
N ARG A 63 -25.81 -0.30 11.84
CA ARG A 63 -24.44 -0.85 12.01
C ARG A 63 -23.89 -1.41 10.71
N LYS A 64 -24.71 -2.13 9.94
CA LYS A 64 -24.36 -2.59 8.59
C LYS A 64 -24.01 -1.41 7.68
N THR A 65 -24.81 -0.34 7.75
CA THR A 65 -24.54 0.89 7.00
C THR A 65 -23.20 1.50 7.41
N VAL A 66 -22.92 1.63 8.71
CA VAL A 66 -21.64 2.18 9.20
C VAL A 66 -20.45 1.31 8.77
N ALA A 67 -20.58 -0.02 8.79
CA ALA A 67 -19.54 -0.91 8.29
C ALA A 67 -19.26 -0.70 6.80
N LEU A 68 -20.31 -0.57 5.97
CA LEU A 68 -20.17 -0.25 4.54
C LEU A 68 -19.51 1.11 4.31
N VAL A 69 -19.90 2.13 5.10
CA VAL A 69 -19.25 3.46 5.04
C VAL A 69 -17.78 3.33 5.39
N TYR A 70 -17.44 2.62 6.47
CA TYR A 70 -16.05 2.41 6.87
C TYR A 70 -15.21 1.76 5.76
N LEU A 71 -15.72 0.71 5.09
CA LEU A 71 -15.04 0.08 3.95
C LEU A 71 -14.80 1.07 2.80
N ALA A 72 -15.80 1.91 2.47
CA ALA A 72 -15.63 2.95 1.45
C ALA A 72 -14.59 4.00 1.86
N LEU A 73 -14.52 4.36 3.15
CA LEU A 73 -13.58 5.34 3.66
C LEU A 73 -12.13 4.83 3.71
N LEU A 74 -11.91 3.52 3.85
CA LEU A 74 -10.57 2.94 3.74
C LEU A 74 -9.97 3.26 2.36
N MET A 75 -10.73 3.03 1.29
CA MET A 75 -10.29 3.37 -0.07
C MET A 75 -10.17 4.89 -0.27
N ALA A 76 -11.10 5.67 0.26
CA ALA A 76 -11.07 7.14 0.14
C ALA A 76 -9.89 7.78 0.88
N ALA A 77 -9.38 7.14 1.94
CA ALA A 77 -8.19 7.58 2.66
C ALA A 77 -6.89 7.13 1.99
N ALA A 78 -6.87 5.91 1.45
CA ALA A 78 -5.71 5.30 0.83
C ALA A 78 -5.33 5.92 -0.52
N VAL A 79 -6.31 6.16 -1.40
CA VAL A 79 -6.04 6.70 -2.74
C VAL A 79 -5.29 8.04 -2.70
N PRO A 80 -5.71 9.05 -1.92
CA PRO A 80 -5.02 10.33 -1.89
C PRO A 80 -3.80 10.35 -0.98
N SER A 81 -3.31 9.24 -0.45
CA SER A 81 -2.14 9.26 0.45
C SER A 81 -0.82 9.49 -0.31
N THR A 82 0.26 9.68 0.44
CA THR A 82 1.62 9.92 -0.04
C THR A 82 2.17 8.75 -0.85
N PRO A 83 2.08 7.47 -0.38
CA PRO A 83 2.52 6.34 -1.17
C PRO A 83 1.75 6.19 -2.50
N SER A 84 0.55 6.77 -2.59
CA SER A 84 -0.26 6.80 -3.80
C SER A 84 -0.01 8.05 -4.66
N LEU A 85 -0.79 9.11 -4.49
CA LEU A 85 -0.83 10.22 -5.45
C LEU A 85 0.44 11.07 -5.46
N VAL A 86 1.13 11.29 -4.33
CA VAL A 86 2.41 12.07 -4.34
C VAL A 86 3.43 11.40 -5.25
N TYR A 87 3.60 10.08 -5.14
CA TYR A 87 4.51 9.35 -6.02
C TYR A 87 4.02 9.37 -7.47
N LEU A 88 2.72 9.24 -7.72
CA LEU A 88 2.17 9.33 -9.07
C LEU A 88 2.45 10.69 -9.72
N PHE A 89 2.15 11.79 -9.03
CA PHE A 89 2.43 13.14 -9.53
C PHE A 89 3.93 13.35 -9.72
N GLY A 90 4.75 12.93 -8.75
CA GLY A 90 6.20 12.98 -8.87
C GLY A 90 6.73 12.25 -10.10
N GLN A 91 6.19 11.07 -10.42
CA GLN A 91 6.58 10.33 -11.63
C GLN A 91 6.21 11.08 -12.92
N MET A 92 5.05 11.74 -12.94
CA MET A 92 4.61 12.51 -14.12
C MET A 92 5.43 13.78 -14.36
N THR A 93 5.91 14.44 -13.29
CA THR A 93 6.47 15.80 -13.38
C THR A 93 7.97 15.89 -13.10
N ALA A 94 8.58 14.93 -12.40
CA ALA A 94 9.96 15.06 -11.90
C ALA A 94 10.99 15.28 -13.01
N ALA A 95 10.83 14.62 -14.16
CA ALA A 95 11.71 14.81 -15.31
C ALA A 95 11.68 16.25 -15.83
N GLN A 96 10.52 16.89 -15.80
CA GLN A 96 10.32 18.26 -16.28
C GLN A 96 10.91 19.30 -15.33
N VAL A 97 10.81 19.05 -14.01
CA VAL A 97 11.45 19.90 -12.98
C VAL A 97 12.97 19.78 -13.04
N GLN A 98 13.48 18.59 -13.37
CA GLN A 98 14.91 18.31 -13.43
C GLN A 98 15.50 18.45 -14.84
N ALA A 99 14.83 19.19 -15.73
CA ALA A 99 15.21 19.30 -17.15
C ALA A 99 16.67 19.72 -17.37
N GLU A 100 17.21 20.55 -16.46
CA GLU A 100 18.60 21.04 -16.53
C GLU A 100 19.65 19.98 -16.18
N ARG A 101 19.25 18.84 -15.58
CA ARG A 101 20.20 17.77 -15.24
C ARG A 101 20.70 17.07 -16.51
N PRO A 102 22.00 16.69 -16.56
CA PRO A 102 22.56 15.95 -17.69
C PRO A 102 21.72 14.71 -18.04
N GLY A 103 21.41 14.55 -19.33
CA GLY A 103 20.62 13.42 -19.84
C GLY A 103 19.10 13.53 -19.68
N MET A 104 18.58 14.51 -18.93
CA MET A 104 17.13 14.65 -18.72
C MET A 104 16.38 15.11 -19.97
N GLN A 105 17.01 15.93 -20.82
CA GLN A 105 16.44 16.34 -22.10
C GLN A 105 16.05 15.14 -22.98
N ALA A 106 16.91 14.11 -22.98
CA ALA A 106 16.66 12.87 -23.69
C ALA A 106 15.43 12.12 -23.13
N VAL A 107 15.20 12.18 -21.81
CA VAL A 107 14.01 11.60 -21.18
C VAL A 107 12.75 12.39 -21.57
N LEU A 108 12.83 13.72 -21.56
CA LEU A 108 11.71 14.62 -21.89
C LEU A 108 11.18 14.41 -23.31
N GLU A 109 12.08 14.27 -24.29
CA GLU A 109 11.72 13.99 -25.69
C GLU A 109 11.00 12.65 -25.88
N ARG A 110 11.11 11.75 -24.91
CA ARG A 110 10.52 10.40 -24.92
C ARG A 110 9.28 10.28 -24.05
N LEU A 111 8.90 11.33 -23.31
CA LEU A 111 7.69 11.32 -22.50
C LEU A 111 6.45 11.33 -23.39
N PRO A 112 5.50 10.40 -23.18
CA PRO A 112 4.24 10.41 -23.92
C PRO A 112 3.33 11.56 -23.43
N PRO A 113 2.86 12.44 -24.33
CA PRO A 113 2.09 13.64 -23.97
C PRO A 113 0.70 13.33 -23.37
N TRP A 114 0.27 12.08 -23.41
CA TRP A 114 -1.01 11.62 -22.85
C TRP A 114 -0.89 11.03 -21.43
N LEU A 115 0.33 10.75 -20.92
CA LEU A 115 0.55 10.35 -19.52
C LEU A 115 1.11 11.46 -18.64
N THR A 116 1.71 12.48 -19.23
CA THR A 116 2.32 13.58 -18.50
C THR A 116 1.74 14.92 -18.98
N PRO A 117 1.58 15.89 -18.08
CA PRO A 117 1.18 17.24 -18.49
C PRO A 117 2.25 17.85 -19.41
N PRO A 118 1.88 18.79 -20.30
CA PRO A 118 2.83 19.49 -21.15
C PRO A 118 3.87 20.25 -20.29
N ALA A 119 5.12 20.21 -20.75
CA ALA A 119 6.21 20.91 -20.08
C ALA A 119 6.01 22.42 -20.07
N GLY A 120 6.50 23.08 -19.01
CA GLY A 120 6.45 24.53 -18.86
C GLY A 120 5.56 24.96 -17.71
N GLU A 121 4.67 25.93 -17.96
CA GLU A 121 3.95 26.64 -16.91
C GLU A 121 3.04 25.72 -16.08
N ALA A 122 2.38 24.73 -16.70
CA ALA A 122 1.47 23.83 -15.99
C ALA A 122 2.15 23.03 -14.86
N VAL A 123 3.39 22.58 -15.10
CA VAL A 123 4.17 21.84 -14.10
C VAL A 123 4.88 22.77 -13.13
N ARG A 124 5.39 23.93 -13.56
CA ARG A 124 5.93 24.94 -12.64
C ARG A 124 4.85 25.39 -11.64
N ASN A 125 3.67 25.74 -12.14
CA ASN A 125 2.51 26.13 -11.32
C ASN A 125 2.02 25.04 -10.37
N PHE A 126 2.29 23.76 -10.66
CA PHE A 126 1.97 22.66 -9.75
C PHE A 126 2.84 22.70 -8.48
N TYR A 127 4.12 23.08 -8.60
CA TYR A 127 5.05 23.18 -7.47
C TYR A 127 5.02 24.56 -6.82
N ASP A 128 5.07 25.62 -7.63
CA ASP A 128 5.16 27.01 -7.15
C ASP A 128 3.80 27.58 -6.72
N GLY A 129 2.71 26.92 -7.13
CA GLY A 129 1.35 27.42 -7.00
C GLY A 129 1.01 28.46 -8.09
N THR A 130 -0.29 28.58 -8.41
CA THR A 130 -0.75 29.61 -9.35
C THR A 130 -1.04 30.92 -8.62
N ARG A 131 -0.61 32.04 -9.21
CA ARG A 131 -0.90 33.39 -8.67
C ARG A 131 -2.41 33.69 -8.56
N SER A 132 -3.21 33.12 -9.46
CA SER A 132 -4.67 33.25 -9.47
C SER A 132 -5.40 32.23 -8.60
N GLY A 133 -4.71 31.21 -8.08
CA GLY A 133 -5.32 30.04 -7.43
C GLY A 133 -6.08 29.11 -8.38
N GLN A 134 -6.14 29.41 -9.69
CA GLN A 134 -6.83 28.57 -10.66
C GLN A 134 -5.95 27.39 -11.07
N VAL A 135 -6.53 26.20 -11.18
CA VAL A 135 -5.85 25.00 -11.65
C VAL A 135 -5.95 24.93 -13.19
N PRO A 136 -4.86 24.70 -13.93
CA PRO A 136 -4.88 24.61 -15.39
C PRO A 136 -5.46 23.27 -15.86
N TRP A 137 -6.75 23.03 -15.60
CA TRP A 137 -7.42 21.74 -15.83
C TRP A 137 -7.25 21.20 -17.25
N ARG A 138 -7.18 22.06 -18.27
CA ARG A 138 -6.96 21.64 -19.66
C ARG A 138 -5.64 20.87 -19.86
N ALA A 139 -4.57 21.29 -19.19
CA ALA A 139 -3.26 20.64 -19.28
C ALA A 139 -3.23 19.28 -18.56
N TRP A 140 -4.10 19.10 -17.57
CA TRP A 140 -4.14 17.90 -16.72
C TRP A 140 -5.24 16.92 -17.08
N ALA A 141 -6.28 17.34 -17.81
CA ALA A 141 -7.47 16.54 -18.07
C ALA A 141 -7.14 15.18 -18.72
N VAL A 142 -6.29 15.18 -19.74
CA VAL A 142 -5.91 13.93 -20.44
C VAL A 142 -5.05 13.03 -19.55
N PRO A 143 -3.90 13.47 -18.99
CA PRO A 143 -3.11 12.64 -18.07
C PRO A 143 -3.92 12.09 -16.89
N LEU A 144 -4.73 12.94 -16.23
CA LEU A 144 -5.53 12.51 -15.09
C LEU A 144 -6.60 11.48 -15.47
N THR A 145 -7.23 11.64 -16.64
CA THR A 145 -8.23 10.67 -17.10
C THR A 145 -7.59 9.33 -17.42
N VAL A 146 -6.43 9.33 -18.11
CA VAL A 146 -5.71 8.09 -18.41
C VAL A 146 -5.28 7.40 -17.13
N TRP A 147 -4.61 8.10 -16.22
CA TRP A 147 -4.19 7.51 -14.94
C TRP A 147 -5.37 7.06 -14.09
N ALA A 148 -6.49 7.77 -14.07
CA ALA A 148 -7.69 7.33 -13.38
C ALA A 148 -8.20 5.98 -13.95
N VAL A 149 -8.26 5.84 -15.28
CA VAL A 149 -8.65 4.58 -15.93
C VAL A 149 -7.68 3.45 -15.58
N LEU A 150 -6.36 3.72 -15.61
CA LEU A 150 -5.33 2.72 -15.27
C LEU A 150 -5.45 2.27 -13.81
N LEU A 151 -5.59 3.20 -12.88
CA LEU A 151 -5.73 2.90 -11.45
C LEU A 151 -7.03 2.18 -11.14
N LEU A 152 -8.16 2.60 -11.73
CA LEU A 152 -9.44 1.91 -11.59
C LEU A 152 -9.38 0.49 -12.14
N THR A 153 -8.74 0.31 -13.29
CA THR A 153 -8.52 -1.01 -13.88
C THR A 153 -7.69 -1.89 -12.95
N LEU A 154 -6.63 -1.34 -12.37
CA LEU A 154 -5.74 -2.03 -11.43
C LEU A 154 -6.48 -2.43 -10.16
N THR A 155 -7.24 -1.52 -9.55
CA THR A 155 -8.07 -1.79 -8.38
C THR A 155 -9.14 -2.85 -8.68
N ALA A 156 -9.81 -2.76 -9.83
CA ALA A 156 -10.82 -3.74 -10.24
C ALA A 156 -10.20 -5.12 -10.47
N THR A 157 -9.01 -5.19 -11.07
CA THR A 157 -8.24 -6.43 -11.26
C THR A 157 -7.89 -7.06 -9.92
N LEU A 158 -7.42 -6.26 -8.96
CA LEU A 158 -7.08 -6.73 -7.62
C LEU A 158 -8.30 -7.21 -6.86
N ALA A 159 -9.38 -6.43 -6.83
CA ALA A 159 -10.62 -6.82 -6.17
C ALA A 159 -11.20 -8.12 -6.77
N ALA A 160 -11.12 -8.28 -8.10
CA ALA A 160 -11.52 -9.51 -8.78
C ALA A 160 -10.61 -10.70 -8.42
N ALA A 161 -9.28 -10.50 -8.38
CA ALA A 161 -8.35 -11.54 -7.94
C ALA A 161 -8.65 -11.95 -6.49
N LEU A 162 -8.78 -11.00 -5.57
CA LEU A 162 -9.08 -11.29 -4.16
C LEU A 162 -10.43 -12.00 -4.00
N SER A 163 -11.44 -11.67 -4.80
CA SER A 163 -12.70 -12.41 -4.84
C SER A 163 -12.50 -13.88 -5.21
N LEU A 164 -11.63 -14.20 -6.18
CA LEU A 164 -11.35 -15.59 -6.56
C LEU A 164 -10.62 -16.37 -5.45
N PHE A 165 -9.75 -15.70 -4.70
CA PHE A 165 -8.99 -16.31 -3.59
C PHE A 165 -9.75 -16.33 -2.25
N ARG A 166 -10.79 -15.51 -2.10
CA ARG A 166 -11.58 -15.33 -0.88
C ARG A 166 -11.99 -16.67 -0.26
N ARG A 167 -12.55 -17.57 -1.07
CA ARG A 167 -13.05 -18.87 -0.58
C ARG A 167 -11.93 -19.80 -0.09
N SER A 168 -10.79 -19.80 -0.77
CA SER A 168 -9.60 -20.54 -0.31
C SER A 168 -9.15 -20.01 1.05
N TRP A 169 -9.01 -18.69 1.17
CA TRP A 169 -8.47 -18.05 2.36
C TRP A 169 -9.43 -18.06 3.56
N MET A 170 -10.73 -17.88 3.32
CA MET A 170 -11.75 -17.81 4.37
C MET A 170 -12.22 -19.19 4.83
N GLU A 171 -12.53 -20.10 3.90
CA GLU A 171 -13.21 -21.36 4.24
C GLU A 171 -12.23 -22.50 4.49
N HIS A 172 -11.18 -22.61 3.67
CA HIS A 172 -10.22 -23.71 3.75
C HIS A 172 -9.07 -23.39 4.70
N GLU A 173 -8.47 -22.21 4.55
CA GLU A 173 -7.31 -21.80 5.33
C GLU A 173 -7.66 -21.05 6.62
N ARG A 174 -8.90 -20.56 6.74
CA ARG A 174 -9.46 -19.91 7.95
C ARG A 174 -8.54 -18.85 8.54
N LEU A 175 -8.14 -17.91 7.68
CA LEU A 175 -7.33 -16.76 8.09
C LEU A 175 -7.95 -16.00 9.28
N THR A 176 -7.09 -15.46 10.15
CA THR A 176 -7.48 -14.85 11.44
C THR A 176 -8.02 -13.42 11.32
N TYR A 177 -7.65 -12.68 10.26
CA TYR A 177 -7.99 -11.26 10.02
C TYR A 177 -7.95 -10.37 11.28
N PRO A 178 -6.79 -10.26 11.96
CA PRO A 178 -6.72 -9.56 13.26
C PRO A 178 -7.22 -8.10 13.21
N MET A 179 -6.92 -7.39 12.13
CA MET A 179 -7.27 -5.97 11.97
C MET A 179 -8.77 -5.73 11.76
N VAL A 180 -9.52 -6.74 11.30
CA VAL A 180 -10.99 -6.66 11.16
C VAL A 180 -11.66 -6.72 12.54
N GLN A 181 -11.00 -7.25 13.56
CA GLN A 181 -11.56 -7.33 14.91
C GLN A 181 -11.77 -5.94 15.53
N ILE A 182 -10.95 -4.94 15.18
CA ILE A 182 -11.08 -3.57 15.69
C ILE A 182 -12.44 -2.95 15.31
N PRO A 183 -12.80 -2.81 14.01
CA PRO A 183 -14.07 -2.23 13.63
C PRO A 183 -15.27 -3.08 14.09
N LEU A 184 -15.13 -4.42 14.10
CA LEU A 184 -16.18 -5.30 14.62
C LEU A 184 -16.47 -5.08 16.10
N ARG A 185 -15.43 -4.91 16.94
CA ARG A 185 -15.58 -4.62 18.37
C ARG A 185 -16.15 -3.22 18.64
N ILE A 186 -15.84 -2.23 17.79
CA ILE A 186 -16.41 -0.88 17.88
C ILE A 186 -17.93 -0.92 17.60
N LEU A 187 -18.33 -1.73 16.62
CA LEU A 187 -19.72 -1.87 16.19
C LEU A 187 -20.55 -2.85 17.04
N SER A 188 -19.91 -3.77 17.78
CA SER A 188 -20.62 -4.74 18.62
C SER A 188 -21.23 -4.08 19.87
N GLU A 189 -22.33 -4.65 20.33
CA GLU A 189 -23.03 -4.19 21.55
C GLU A 189 -22.50 -4.80 22.84
N GLU A 190 -21.63 -5.80 22.74
CA GLU A 190 -21.08 -6.57 23.87
C GLU A 190 -20.14 -5.76 24.77
N GLY A 191 -19.82 -4.52 24.39
CA GLY A 191 -18.87 -3.64 25.07
C GLY A 191 -19.38 -2.93 26.32
N LYS A 192 -20.00 -3.62 27.29
CA LYS A 192 -19.84 -3.18 28.70
C LYS A 192 -18.51 -3.75 29.19
N GLY A 193 -17.41 -3.20 28.68
CA GLY A 193 -16.06 -3.54 29.14
C GLY A 193 -15.97 -3.33 30.65
N ARG A 194 -15.23 -4.20 31.35
CA ARG A 194 -14.98 -4.04 32.79
C ARG A 194 -14.30 -2.69 33.02
N PRO A 195 -14.61 -1.93 34.09
CA PRO A 195 -14.01 -0.62 34.34
C PRO A 195 -12.47 -0.64 34.35
N ALA A 196 -11.87 -1.75 34.82
CA ALA A 196 -10.42 -1.97 34.75
C ALA A 196 -9.86 -1.96 33.31
N SER A 197 -10.58 -2.51 32.34
CA SER A 197 -10.16 -2.50 30.93
C SER A 197 -10.20 -1.09 30.32
N ALA A 198 -11.14 -0.25 30.76
CA ALA A 198 -11.18 1.15 30.35
C ALA A 198 -10.03 1.94 30.97
N ALA A 199 -9.72 1.72 32.26
CA ALA A 199 -8.58 2.35 32.92
C ALA A 199 -7.24 1.96 32.27
N LEU A 200 -7.04 0.67 31.96
CA LEU A 200 -5.86 0.17 31.24
C LEU A 200 -5.73 0.78 29.84
N PHE A 201 -6.85 0.90 29.10
CA PHE A 201 -6.86 1.57 27.80
C PHE A 201 -6.42 3.03 27.92
N TRP A 202 -7.01 3.80 28.84
CA TRP A 202 -6.68 5.21 29.02
C TRP A 202 -5.27 5.42 29.54
N LEU A 203 -4.74 4.50 30.35
CA LEU A 203 -3.34 4.51 30.76
C LEU A 203 -2.40 4.32 29.56
N GLY A 204 -2.63 3.29 28.74
CA GLY A 204 -1.83 3.04 27.54
C GLY A 204 -1.92 4.19 26.52
N PHE A 205 -3.13 4.74 26.33
CA PHE A 205 -3.34 5.94 25.53
C PHE A 205 -2.58 7.13 26.10
N GLY A 206 -2.67 7.39 27.41
CA GLY A 206 -1.99 8.50 28.06
C GLY A 206 -0.47 8.40 27.95
N ILE A 207 0.10 7.21 28.14
CA ILE A 207 1.54 6.95 27.97
C ILE A 207 1.96 7.24 26.52
N THR A 208 1.26 6.66 25.55
CA THR A 208 1.56 6.83 24.12
C THR A 208 1.45 8.29 23.69
N ALA A 209 0.32 8.94 24.02
CA ALA A 209 0.07 10.34 23.71
C ALA A 209 1.08 11.29 24.37
N SER A 210 1.57 10.97 25.57
CA SER A 210 2.60 11.76 26.24
C SER A 210 3.96 11.60 25.55
N LEU A 211 4.34 10.38 25.18
CA LEU A 211 5.60 10.11 24.49
C LEU A 211 5.63 10.77 23.10
N ASP A 212 4.59 10.57 22.30
CA ASP A 212 4.48 11.19 20.99
C ASP A 212 4.32 12.71 21.12
N GLY A 213 3.54 13.18 22.10
CA GLY A 213 3.37 14.60 22.38
C GLY A 213 4.69 15.30 22.73
N LEU A 214 5.54 14.67 23.55
CA LEU A 214 6.87 15.19 23.86
C LEU A 214 7.78 15.22 22.62
N ASN A 215 7.74 14.17 21.79
CA ASN A 215 8.47 14.15 20.52
C ASN A 215 8.00 15.26 19.56
N MET A 216 6.68 15.49 19.47
CA MET A 216 6.12 16.60 18.68
C MET A 216 6.54 17.96 19.24
N LEU A 217 6.48 18.14 20.57
CA LEU A 217 6.92 19.38 21.21
C LEU A 217 8.41 19.64 21.00
N GLN A 218 9.26 18.61 21.09
CA GLN A 218 10.70 18.72 20.80
C GLN A 218 10.95 19.16 19.35
N ALA A 219 10.13 18.71 18.40
CA ALA A 219 10.23 19.13 17.01
C ALA A 219 9.94 20.63 16.81
N PHE A 220 9.02 21.21 17.60
CA PHE A 220 8.75 22.66 17.58
C PHE A 220 9.71 23.46 18.45
N ALA A 221 10.14 22.90 19.57
CA ALA A 221 11.01 23.52 20.56
C ALA A 221 12.09 22.51 21.00
N PRO A 222 13.29 22.55 20.37
CA PRO A 222 14.36 21.58 20.64
C PRO A 222 14.84 21.51 22.09
N SER A 223 14.50 22.50 22.92
CA SER A 223 14.78 22.52 24.36
C SER A 223 13.93 21.53 25.17
N VAL A 224 12.82 21.02 24.61
CA VAL A 224 11.99 20.02 25.28
C VAL A 224 12.68 18.65 25.23
N PRO A 225 12.95 18.01 26.38
CA PRO A 225 13.52 16.67 26.38
C PRO A 225 12.47 15.66 25.89
N ALA A 226 12.82 14.88 24.88
CA ALA A 226 12.03 13.73 24.45
C ALA A 226 12.93 12.51 24.19
N LEU A 227 12.32 11.32 24.21
CA LEU A 227 13.01 10.05 24.00
C LEU A 227 13.51 9.87 22.55
N GLY A 228 12.99 10.66 21.61
CA GLY A 228 13.27 10.51 20.19
C GLY A 228 12.52 9.33 19.56
N LEU A 229 12.92 8.98 18.35
CA LEU A 229 12.23 7.97 17.53
C LEU A 229 12.71 6.54 17.76
N GLY A 230 13.87 6.37 18.41
CA GLY A 230 14.49 5.07 18.64
C GLY A 230 15.97 5.18 18.91
N TYR A 231 16.60 4.02 19.02
CA TYR A 231 18.03 3.89 19.28
C TYR A 231 18.65 2.77 18.43
N ASP A 232 19.86 2.99 17.92
CA ASP A 232 20.60 1.99 17.17
C ASP A 232 21.43 1.10 18.11
N VAL A 233 20.95 -0.11 18.40
CA VAL A 233 21.68 -1.07 19.25
C VAL A 233 22.92 -1.64 18.56
N GLY A 234 23.05 -1.48 17.25
CA GLY A 234 24.23 -1.87 16.49
C GLY A 234 25.49 -1.09 16.90
N LEU A 235 25.32 0.11 17.48
CA LEU A 235 26.42 0.93 17.98
C LEU A 235 27.18 0.29 19.15
N PHE A 236 26.59 -0.68 19.85
CA PHE A 236 27.28 -1.44 20.90
C PHE A 236 28.30 -2.46 20.37
N PHE A 237 28.39 -2.64 19.05
CA PHE A 237 29.29 -3.60 18.42
C PHE A 237 30.24 -2.91 17.42
N PRO A 238 31.22 -2.12 17.86
CA PRO A 238 32.04 -1.29 16.98
C PRO A 238 33.06 -2.08 16.12
N ASP A 239 33.45 -3.29 16.56
CA ASP A 239 34.51 -4.06 15.92
C ASP A 239 34.02 -5.03 14.84
N ARG A 240 34.78 -5.19 13.76
CA ARG A 240 34.49 -6.19 12.72
C ARG A 240 34.66 -7.62 13.27
N PRO A 241 33.81 -8.59 12.86
CA PRO A 241 32.73 -8.50 11.87
C PRO A 241 31.39 -7.99 12.44
N TRP A 242 31.27 -7.83 13.76
CA TRP A 242 30.03 -7.48 14.45
C TRP A 242 29.52 -6.07 14.14
N SER A 243 30.41 -5.15 13.76
CA SER A 243 30.05 -3.81 13.28
C SER A 243 29.17 -3.79 12.03
N SER A 244 29.09 -4.91 11.31
CA SER A 244 28.11 -5.09 10.22
C SER A 244 26.65 -5.21 10.70
N LEU A 245 26.44 -5.33 12.01
CA LEU A 245 25.12 -5.23 12.64
C LEU A 245 24.61 -3.79 12.76
N SER A 246 25.39 -2.75 12.47
CA SER A 246 24.85 -1.38 12.44
C SER A 246 24.32 -1.04 11.03
N PRO A 247 23.15 -0.37 10.90
CA PRO A 247 22.26 0.06 11.97
C PRO A 247 21.20 -0.99 12.33
N MET A 248 21.02 -1.27 13.63
CA MET A 248 20.00 -2.13 14.22
C MET A 248 19.03 -1.27 15.06
N TRP A 249 18.06 -0.66 14.41
CA TRP A 249 17.14 0.26 15.08
C TRP A 249 16.13 -0.46 15.96
N VAL A 250 16.01 0.01 17.21
CA VAL A 250 14.87 -0.25 18.09
C VAL A 250 14.05 1.03 18.13
N SER A 251 12.86 1.02 17.54
CA SER A 251 11.98 2.18 17.48
C SER A 251 11.11 2.30 18.72
N TYR A 252 11.01 3.50 19.30
CA TYR A 252 10.15 3.78 20.45
C TYR A 252 8.73 4.08 19.97
N ARG A 253 7.98 3.01 19.65
CA ARG A 253 6.65 3.09 19.03
C ARG A 253 5.60 2.25 19.78
N PRO A 254 5.16 2.69 20.98
CA PRO A 254 4.20 1.95 21.79
C PRO A 254 2.85 1.71 21.09
N GLU A 255 2.45 2.60 20.18
CA GLU A 255 1.27 2.45 19.34
C GLU A 255 1.38 1.23 18.41
N ILE A 256 2.57 0.99 17.84
CA ILE A 256 2.83 -0.21 17.03
C ILE A 256 2.84 -1.45 17.91
N PHE A 257 3.40 -1.41 19.12
CA PHE A 257 3.36 -2.55 20.04
C PHE A 257 1.92 -2.92 20.43
N GLY A 258 1.06 -1.93 20.64
CA GLY A 258 -0.37 -2.15 20.91
C GLY A 258 -1.11 -2.83 19.75
N LEU A 259 -0.81 -2.44 18.51
CA LEU A 259 -1.37 -3.10 17.32
C LEU A 259 -0.74 -4.47 17.06
N ALA A 260 0.56 -4.61 17.29
CA ALA A 260 1.29 -5.87 17.15
C ALA A 260 0.79 -6.95 18.11
N TYR A 261 0.20 -6.57 19.24
CA TYR A 261 -0.45 -7.51 20.16
C TYR A 261 -1.58 -8.33 19.50
N LEU A 262 -2.23 -7.78 18.46
CA LEU A 262 -3.27 -8.50 17.71
C LEU A 262 -2.68 -9.54 16.75
N MET A 263 -1.39 -9.44 16.42
CA MET A 263 -0.75 -10.33 15.45
C MET A 263 -0.60 -11.75 16.01
N PRO A 264 -0.70 -12.80 15.16
CA PRO A 264 -0.43 -14.17 15.58
C PRO A 264 0.99 -14.32 16.13
N ARG A 265 1.14 -15.06 17.24
CA ARG A 265 2.44 -15.27 17.91
C ARG A 265 3.46 -15.94 17.00
N ASP A 266 3.03 -16.88 16.17
CA ASP A 266 3.91 -17.62 15.26
C ASP A 266 4.48 -16.69 14.18
N VAL A 267 3.69 -15.70 13.71
CA VAL A 267 4.16 -14.68 12.76
C VAL A 267 5.19 -13.77 13.41
N LEU A 268 4.94 -13.32 14.65
CA LEU A 268 5.90 -12.50 15.39
C LEU A 268 7.22 -13.25 15.65
N LEU A 269 7.14 -14.50 16.06
CA LEU A 269 8.30 -15.35 16.31
C LEU A 269 9.12 -15.57 15.03
N THR A 270 8.45 -15.97 13.94
CA THR A 270 9.13 -16.22 12.67
C THR A 270 9.73 -14.95 12.06
N ALA A 271 9.05 -13.80 12.17
CA ALA A 271 9.58 -12.52 11.73
C ALA A 271 10.84 -12.13 12.51
N TRP A 272 10.82 -12.28 13.84
CA TRP A 272 11.97 -11.98 14.68
C TRP A 272 13.15 -12.92 14.41
N LEU A 273 12.91 -14.23 14.34
CA LEU A 273 13.96 -15.21 14.03
C LEU A 273 14.55 -14.98 12.64
N SER A 274 13.71 -14.67 11.64
CA SER A 274 14.17 -14.36 10.27
C SER A 274 15.01 -13.08 10.25
N TYR A 275 14.61 -12.05 10.99
CA TYR A 275 15.38 -10.83 11.12
C TYR A 275 16.77 -11.12 11.73
N VAL A 276 16.83 -11.84 12.85
CA VAL A 276 18.10 -12.22 13.48
C VAL A 276 18.97 -13.06 12.53
N ALA A 277 18.38 -14.04 11.83
CA ALA A 277 19.09 -14.87 10.87
C ALA A 277 19.70 -14.06 9.72
N LEU A 278 18.94 -13.10 9.15
CA LEU A 278 19.44 -12.20 8.12
C LEU A 278 20.63 -11.36 8.63
N ARG A 279 20.56 -10.87 9.86
CA ARG A 279 21.65 -10.09 10.48
C ARG A 279 22.89 -10.92 10.75
N LEU A 280 22.73 -12.13 11.27
CA LEU A 280 23.84 -13.06 11.47
C LEU A 280 24.45 -13.52 10.13
N SER A 281 23.65 -13.66 9.08
CA SER A 281 24.17 -13.97 7.74
C SER A 281 25.10 -12.87 7.23
N THR A 282 24.80 -11.60 7.54
CA THR A 282 25.64 -10.46 7.21
C THR A 282 26.95 -10.48 7.97
N VAL A 283 26.91 -10.78 9.27
CA VAL A 283 28.11 -10.96 10.10
C VAL A 283 28.98 -12.09 9.56
N ALA A 284 28.38 -13.24 9.22
CA ALA A 284 29.09 -14.38 8.66
C ALA A 284 29.76 -14.05 7.31
N ARG A 285 29.09 -13.29 6.43
CA ARG A 285 29.66 -12.84 5.15
C ARG A 285 30.87 -11.93 5.36
N VAL A 286 30.79 -10.99 6.29
CA VAL A 286 31.91 -10.09 6.62
C VAL A 286 33.06 -10.85 7.27
N ALA A 287 32.75 -11.80 8.16
CA ALA A 287 33.74 -12.69 8.76
C ALA A 287 34.47 -13.55 7.71
N ALA A 288 33.77 -13.96 6.64
CA ALA A 288 34.33 -14.69 5.50
C ALA A 288 35.14 -13.81 4.53
N GLY A 289 35.31 -12.52 4.81
CA GLY A 289 36.14 -11.60 4.01
C GLY A 289 35.38 -10.66 3.09
N SER A 290 34.04 -10.65 3.12
CA SER A 290 33.26 -9.63 2.39
C SER A 290 33.54 -8.24 2.95
N GLN A 291 34.05 -7.34 2.11
CA GLN A 291 34.32 -5.95 2.52
C GLN A 291 33.06 -5.11 2.68
N ILE A 292 31.94 -5.56 2.10
CA ILE A 292 30.65 -4.88 2.12
C ILE A 292 29.71 -5.70 3.00
N ALA A 293 29.18 -5.06 4.05
CA ALA A 293 28.08 -5.62 4.82
C ALA A 293 26.83 -5.67 3.94
N SER A 294 26.03 -6.74 4.04
CA SER A 294 24.75 -6.82 3.33
C SER A 294 23.93 -5.58 3.62
N THR A 295 23.47 -4.95 2.56
CA THR A 295 22.69 -3.71 2.68
C THR A 295 21.20 -4.05 2.73
N PRO A 296 20.33 -3.10 3.10
CA PRO A 296 18.89 -3.28 2.93
C PRO A 296 18.51 -3.77 1.53
N TYR A 297 19.29 -3.41 0.51
CA TYR A 297 19.12 -3.87 -0.86
C TYR A 297 19.22 -5.39 -1.01
N ASP A 298 20.22 -6.04 -0.41
CA ASP A 298 20.37 -7.50 -0.40
C ASP A 298 19.12 -8.18 0.18
N TYR A 299 18.56 -7.62 1.26
CA TYR A 299 17.36 -8.15 1.90
C TYR A 299 16.10 -7.95 1.04
N GLN A 300 16.03 -6.87 0.26
CA GLN A 300 14.91 -6.65 -0.67
C GLN A 300 14.93 -7.66 -1.82
N GLU A 301 16.10 -7.98 -2.39
CA GLU A 301 16.24 -8.98 -3.46
C GLU A 301 15.84 -10.39 -2.94
N MET A 302 16.32 -10.77 -1.75
CA MET A 302 15.88 -12.00 -1.08
C MET A 302 14.37 -11.99 -0.81
N GLY A 303 13.84 -10.85 -0.36
CA GLY A 303 12.41 -10.63 -0.17
C GLY A 303 11.61 -10.82 -1.45
N MET A 304 12.11 -10.35 -2.59
CA MET A 304 11.48 -10.55 -3.90
C MET A 304 11.42 -12.04 -4.27
N GLY A 305 12.51 -12.77 -4.07
CA GLY A 305 12.53 -14.23 -4.28
C GLY A 305 11.54 -14.96 -3.36
N ALA A 306 11.47 -14.57 -2.08
CA ALA A 306 10.50 -15.12 -1.13
C ALA A 306 9.05 -14.83 -1.54
N PHE A 307 8.76 -13.61 -2.02
CA PHE A 307 7.44 -13.22 -2.53
C PHE A 307 7.03 -14.06 -3.74
N LEU A 308 7.93 -14.31 -4.69
CA LEU A 308 7.64 -15.16 -5.84
C LEU A 308 7.36 -16.61 -5.43
N CYS A 309 8.13 -17.15 -4.48
CA CYS A 309 7.87 -18.47 -3.92
C CYS A 309 6.49 -18.55 -3.25
N LEU A 310 6.15 -17.56 -2.41
CA LEU A 310 4.83 -17.47 -1.77
C LEU A 310 3.71 -17.35 -2.80
N PHE A 311 3.89 -16.56 -3.86
CA PHE A 311 2.90 -16.45 -4.93
C PHE A 311 2.59 -17.80 -5.57
N VAL A 312 3.63 -18.56 -5.94
CA VAL A 312 3.47 -19.91 -6.51
C VAL A 312 2.74 -20.82 -5.52
N LEU A 313 3.12 -20.81 -4.24
CA LEU A 313 2.46 -21.61 -3.21
C LEU A 313 0.98 -21.24 -3.04
N LEU A 314 0.64 -19.95 -3.07
CA LEU A 314 -0.75 -19.48 -2.97
C LEU A 314 -1.59 -19.95 -4.17
N VAL A 315 -1.05 -19.82 -5.38
CA VAL A 315 -1.75 -20.26 -6.61
C VAL A 315 -1.93 -21.76 -6.61
N VAL A 316 -0.89 -22.53 -6.26
CA VAL A 316 -0.95 -24.00 -6.21
C VAL A 316 -1.98 -24.47 -5.19
N ARG A 317 -2.01 -23.86 -3.99
CA ARG A 317 -2.98 -24.22 -2.95
C ARG A 317 -4.41 -23.86 -3.32
N ALA A 318 -4.62 -22.72 -3.97
CA ALA A 318 -5.95 -22.28 -4.42
C ALA A 318 -6.40 -22.94 -5.74
N TRP A 319 -5.53 -23.73 -6.40
CA TRP A 319 -5.77 -24.26 -7.74
C TRP A 319 -7.08 -25.05 -7.88
N PRO A 320 -7.47 -25.94 -6.94
CA PRO A 320 -8.75 -26.65 -7.03
C PRO A 320 -9.95 -25.70 -7.05
N GLN A 321 -9.93 -24.65 -6.23
CA GLN A 321 -10.99 -23.64 -6.15
C GLN A 321 -10.98 -22.73 -7.39
N LEU A 322 -9.81 -22.31 -7.87
CA LEU A 322 -9.67 -21.52 -9.10
C LEU A 322 -10.18 -22.30 -10.32
N ARG A 323 -9.88 -23.59 -10.43
CA ARG A 323 -10.39 -24.46 -11.50
C ARG A 323 -11.91 -24.58 -11.44
N SER A 324 -12.49 -24.72 -10.24
CA SER A 324 -13.94 -24.80 -10.04
C SER A 324 -14.63 -23.48 -10.40
N SER A 325 -14.04 -22.35 -9.98
CA SER A 325 -14.48 -21.01 -10.36
C SER A 325 -14.43 -20.80 -11.87
N LEU A 326 -13.35 -21.24 -12.53
CA LEU A 326 -13.20 -21.14 -13.98
C LEU A 326 -14.22 -22.00 -14.72
N ALA A 327 -14.50 -23.22 -14.23
CA ALA A 327 -15.56 -24.06 -14.77
C ALA A 327 -16.92 -23.37 -14.67
N CYS A 328 -17.22 -22.71 -13.55
CA CYS A 328 -18.43 -21.92 -13.39
C CYS A 328 -18.48 -20.70 -14.34
N ALA A 329 -17.38 -19.96 -14.46
CA ALA A 329 -17.26 -18.83 -15.39
C ALA A 329 -17.50 -19.21 -16.87
N LEU A 330 -17.14 -20.44 -17.24
CA LEU A 330 -17.37 -21.03 -18.57
C LEU A 330 -18.76 -21.68 -18.72
N GLY A 331 -19.63 -21.61 -17.71
CA GLY A 331 -20.98 -22.21 -17.74
C GLY A 331 -20.98 -23.74 -17.63
N ARG A 332 -19.90 -24.35 -17.14
CA ARG A 332 -19.74 -25.82 -17.01
C ARG A 332 -20.07 -26.34 -15.61
N SER A 333 -20.36 -25.46 -14.66
CA SER A 333 -20.63 -25.79 -13.26
C SER A 333 -21.53 -24.72 -12.65
N GLU A 334 -22.48 -25.15 -11.80
CA GLU A 334 -23.41 -24.26 -11.08
C GLU A 334 -23.09 -24.24 -9.58
N GLY A 335 -23.49 -23.17 -8.91
CA GLY A 335 -23.42 -23.06 -7.44
C GLY A 335 -22.11 -22.50 -6.86
N PHE A 336 -21.07 -22.26 -7.68
CA PHE A 336 -19.85 -21.59 -7.18
C PHE A 336 -20.14 -20.17 -6.71
N ASP A 337 -20.95 -19.42 -7.45
CA ASP A 337 -21.28 -18.01 -7.19
C ASP A 337 -22.12 -17.78 -5.93
N ALA A 338 -22.65 -18.82 -5.30
CA ALA A 338 -23.45 -18.70 -4.09
C ALA A 338 -22.62 -18.15 -2.93
N GLY A 339 -22.88 -16.90 -2.52
CA GLY A 339 -22.19 -16.24 -1.42
C GLY A 339 -20.88 -15.53 -1.80
N GLU A 340 -20.54 -15.47 -3.09
CA GLU A 340 -19.41 -14.69 -3.58
C GLU A 340 -19.79 -13.21 -3.78
N PRO A 341 -18.85 -12.26 -3.55
CA PRO A 341 -19.14 -10.84 -3.69
C PRO A 341 -19.34 -10.41 -5.16
N MET A 342 -18.85 -11.19 -6.11
CA MET A 342 -19.09 -10.99 -7.54
C MET A 342 -19.18 -12.34 -8.28
N PRO A 343 -19.87 -12.40 -9.44
CA PRO A 343 -19.93 -13.61 -10.26
C PRO A 343 -18.55 -14.02 -10.77
N ALA A 344 -18.27 -15.32 -10.82
CA ALA A 344 -17.00 -15.87 -11.30
C ALA A 344 -16.65 -15.38 -12.72
N ARG A 345 -17.65 -15.27 -13.60
CA ARG A 345 -17.46 -14.76 -14.98
C ARG A 345 -16.92 -13.33 -15.00
N THR A 346 -17.45 -12.46 -14.16
CA THR A 346 -16.99 -11.06 -14.06
C THR A 346 -15.59 -11.00 -13.44
N ALA A 347 -15.33 -11.81 -12.41
CA ALA A 347 -14.02 -11.88 -11.77
C ALA A 347 -12.92 -12.31 -12.76
N TRP A 348 -13.13 -13.41 -13.50
CA TRP A 348 -12.19 -13.86 -14.53
C TRP A 348 -12.03 -12.88 -15.68
N LEU A 349 -13.12 -12.21 -16.10
CA LEU A 349 -13.05 -11.17 -17.12
C LEU A 349 -12.12 -10.05 -16.68
N LEU A 350 -12.28 -9.53 -15.46
CA LEU A 350 -11.44 -8.43 -14.93
C LEU A 350 -9.99 -8.86 -14.71
N VAL A 351 -9.77 -10.07 -14.17
CA VAL A 351 -8.42 -10.65 -13.95
C VAL A 351 -7.66 -10.83 -15.25
N ILE A 352 -8.34 -11.04 -16.38
CA ILE A 352 -7.71 -11.18 -17.70
C ILE A 352 -7.62 -9.83 -18.43
N SER A 353 -8.73 -9.10 -18.52
CA SER A 353 -8.80 -7.85 -19.31
C SER A 353 -7.97 -6.72 -18.70
N GLY A 354 -7.89 -6.65 -17.36
CA GLY A 354 -7.16 -5.60 -16.67
C GLY A 354 -5.65 -5.64 -16.95
N PRO A 355 -4.96 -6.77 -16.74
CA PRO A 355 -3.55 -6.90 -17.10
C PRO A 355 -3.30 -6.71 -18.60
N LEU A 356 -4.19 -7.17 -19.47
CA LEU A 356 -4.06 -6.94 -20.92
C LEU A 356 -4.10 -5.45 -21.28
N LEU A 357 -5.00 -4.67 -20.67
CA LEU A 357 -5.07 -3.23 -20.86
C LEU A 357 -3.79 -2.52 -20.36
N LEU A 358 -3.28 -2.93 -19.20
CA LEU A 358 -2.05 -2.39 -18.63
C LEU A 358 -0.81 -2.75 -19.47
N ILE A 359 -0.70 -3.99 -19.94
CA ILE A 359 0.34 -4.44 -20.85
C ILE A 359 0.28 -3.66 -22.18
N GLY A 360 -0.93 -3.48 -22.73
CA GLY A 360 -1.14 -2.68 -23.94
C GLY A 360 -0.72 -1.22 -23.76
N THR A 361 -0.99 -0.64 -22.59
CA THR A 361 -0.56 0.72 -22.25
C THR A 361 0.96 0.83 -22.15
N LEU A 362 1.61 -0.12 -21.47
CA LEU A 362 3.08 -0.19 -21.37
C LEU A 362 3.74 -0.32 -22.76
N GLN A 363 3.14 -1.12 -23.65
CA GLN A 363 3.59 -1.22 -25.04
C GLN A 363 3.39 0.07 -25.82
N ALA A 364 2.26 0.76 -25.62
CA ALA A 364 1.99 2.05 -26.27
C ALA A 364 3.02 3.13 -25.89
N VAL A 365 3.62 3.04 -24.69
CA VAL A 365 4.75 3.90 -24.31
C VAL A 365 6.06 3.47 -24.98
N GLY A 366 6.26 2.16 -25.21
CA GLY A 366 7.41 1.62 -25.93
C GLY A 366 8.14 0.48 -25.21
N LEU A 367 7.57 -0.07 -24.13
CA LEU A 367 8.13 -1.24 -23.46
C LEU A 367 7.85 -2.51 -24.29
N PRO A 368 8.84 -3.37 -24.60
CA PRO A 368 8.58 -4.61 -25.33
C PRO A 368 7.60 -5.52 -24.59
N LEU A 369 6.77 -6.25 -25.35
CA LEU A 369 5.69 -7.10 -24.82
C LEU A 369 6.15 -8.02 -23.69
N TRP A 370 7.28 -8.72 -23.84
CA TRP A 370 7.78 -9.63 -22.82
C TRP A 370 8.10 -8.91 -21.50
N ALA A 371 8.67 -7.70 -21.57
CA ALA A 371 9.02 -6.92 -20.39
C ALA A 371 7.77 -6.31 -19.75
N ALA A 372 6.81 -5.86 -20.55
CA ALA A 372 5.52 -5.39 -20.06
C ALA A 372 4.75 -6.51 -19.33
N SER A 373 4.72 -7.70 -19.91
CA SER A 373 4.13 -8.90 -19.30
C SER A 373 4.85 -9.30 -18.01
N LEU A 374 6.19 -9.29 -18.00
CA LEU A 374 6.97 -9.60 -16.80
C LEU A 374 6.71 -8.57 -15.71
N HIS A 375 6.73 -7.27 -16.02
CA HIS A 375 6.47 -6.21 -15.04
C HIS A 375 5.08 -6.35 -14.42
N MET A 376 4.05 -6.59 -15.24
CA MET A 376 2.68 -6.82 -14.74
C MET A 376 2.55 -8.10 -13.92
N PHE A 377 3.20 -9.19 -14.32
CA PHE A 377 3.24 -10.42 -13.54
C PHE A 377 3.86 -10.18 -12.15
N LEU A 378 5.03 -9.53 -12.10
CA LEU A 378 5.73 -9.23 -10.84
C LEU A 378 4.89 -8.33 -9.95
N LEU A 379 4.26 -7.29 -10.51
CA LEU A 379 3.32 -6.44 -9.77
C LEU A 379 2.20 -7.30 -9.18
N LEU A 380 1.37 -7.94 -9.99
CA LEU A 380 0.22 -8.72 -9.51
C LEU A 380 0.61 -9.81 -8.49
N SER A 381 1.76 -10.48 -8.69
CA SER A 381 2.27 -11.45 -7.71
C SER A 381 2.55 -10.82 -6.35
N VAL A 382 3.18 -9.63 -6.33
CA VAL A 382 3.53 -8.94 -5.10
C VAL A 382 2.27 -8.44 -4.39
N ALA A 383 1.29 -7.89 -5.11
CA ALA A 383 0.04 -7.47 -4.48
C ALA A 383 -0.74 -8.63 -3.87
N LEU A 384 -0.85 -9.76 -4.57
CA LEU A 384 -1.60 -10.90 -4.05
C LEU A 384 -0.96 -11.45 -2.76
N VAL A 385 0.37 -11.60 -2.76
CA VAL A 385 1.12 -12.04 -1.58
C VAL A 385 1.05 -11.01 -0.46
N TYR A 386 1.16 -9.72 -0.79
CA TYR A 386 1.03 -8.65 0.18
C TYR A 386 -0.36 -8.66 0.82
N ALA A 387 -1.44 -8.67 0.02
CA ALA A 387 -2.81 -8.79 0.52
C ALA A 387 -2.98 -10.01 1.44
N ARG A 388 -2.37 -11.15 1.10
CA ARG A 388 -2.38 -12.34 1.95
C ARG A 388 -1.67 -12.11 3.29
N ILE A 389 -0.44 -11.61 3.28
CA ILE A 389 0.34 -11.29 4.50
C ILE A 389 -0.48 -10.34 5.39
N ARG A 390 -1.18 -9.39 4.78
CA ARG A 390 -2.03 -8.43 5.48
C ARG A 390 -3.23 -9.06 6.17
N CYS A 391 -3.93 -9.95 5.47
CA CYS A 391 -5.06 -10.68 6.01
C CYS A 391 -4.66 -11.61 7.17
N GLU A 392 -3.48 -12.23 7.07
CA GLU A 392 -3.00 -13.22 8.04
C GLU A 392 -2.33 -12.59 9.26
N ALA A 393 -1.35 -11.70 9.01
CA ALA A 393 -0.52 -11.13 10.05
C ALA A 393 -1.17 -9.93 10.74
N GLY A 394 -1.96 -9.13 10.02
CA GLY A 394 -2.52 -7.88 10.55
C GLY A 394 -1.46 -6.82 10.88
N THR A 395 -0.28 -6.91 10.28
CA THR A 395 0.87 -6.06 10.65
C THR A 395 0.60 -4.57 10.42
N PRO A 396 0.84 -3.69 11.41
CA PRO A 396 0.57 -2.25 11.33
C PRO A 396 1.67 -1.46 10.59
N SER A 397 2.10 -1.97 9.43
CA SER A 397 3.11 -1.33 8.58
C SER A 397 2.69 -1.41 7.13
N ILE A 398 2.95 -0.35 6.35
CA ILE A 398 2.70 -0.34 4.90
C ILE A 398 3.84 -0.98 4.12
N TYR A 399 5.07 -0.90 4.62
CA TYR A 399 6.28 -1.34 3.92
C TYR A 399 6.61 -2.81 4.26
N LEU A 400 5.70 -3.72 3.91
CA LEU A 400 5.89 -5.18 4.09
C LEU A 400 6.04 -5.92 2.76
N PHE A 401 6.55 -5.23 1.75
CA PHE A 401 6.78 -5.77 0.42
C PHE A 401 8.18 -5.35 -0.06
N PRO A 402 8.77 -6.11 -1.00
CA PRO A 402 10.08 -5.79 -1.55
C PRO A 402 10.00 -4.52 -2.41
N PHE A 403 10.36 -3.36 -1.85
CA PHE A 403 10.20 -2.06 -2.51
C PHE A 403 11.14 -1.94 -3.71
N TRP A 404 10.64 -1.35 -4.80
CA TRP A 404 11.36 -1.18 -6.08
C TRP A 404 11.78 -2.46 -6.81
N GLN A 405 11.68 -3.63 -6.19
CA GLN A 405 12.26 -4.87 -6.72
C GLN A 405 11.56 -5.37 -7.98
N GLN A 406 10.31 -5.03 -8.21
CA GLN A 406 9.60 -5.39 -9.44
C GLN A 406 10.25 -4.77 -10.69
N GLN A 407 10.94 -3.63 -10.54
CA GLN A 407 11.76 -3.05 -11.61
C GLN A 407 13.23 -3.42 -11.45
N SER A 408 13.80 -3.34 -10.24
CA SER A 408 15.21 -3.64 -10.00
C SER A 408 15.56 -5.07 -10.41
N LEU A 409 14.74 -6.06 -10.06
CA LEU A 409 14.93 -7.46 -10.48
C LEU A 409 15.04 -7.57 -12.00
N MET A 410 14.18 -6.89 -12.75
CA MET A 410 14.22 -6.90 -14.21
C MET A 410 15.53 -6.30 -14.71
N THR A 411 15.91 -5.11 -14.23
CA THR A 411 17.14 -4.44 -14.67
C THR A 411 18.41 -5.18 -14.25
N ASN A 412 18.41 -5.84 -13.10
CA ASN A 412 19.56 -6.58 -12.58
C ASN A 412 19.77 -7.90 -13.32
N MET A 413 18.68 -8.60 -13.66
CA MET A 413 18.76 -9.89 -14.36
C MET A 413 19.07 -9.75 -15.85
N PHE A 414 18.47 -8.76 -16.52
CA PHE A 414 18.53 -8.66 -17.99
C PHE A 414 19.33 -7.46 -18.49
N GLY A 415 19.73 -6.54 -17.60
CA GLY A 415 20.38 -5.28 -17.95
C GLY A 415 19.40 -4.24 -18.50
N ALA A 416 19.70 -2.95 -18.31
CA ALA A 416 18.84 -1.85 -18.76
C ALA A 416 18.63 -1.81 -20.30
N GLN A 417 19.63 -2.25 -21.07
CA GLN A 417 19.57 -2.21 -22.54
C GLN A 417 18.48 -3.13 -23.10
N ALA A 418 18.19 -4.26 -22.46
CA ALA A 418 17.12 -5.18 -22.87
C ALA A 418 15.73 -4.51 -22.84
N PHE A 419 15.57 -3.45 -22.06
CA PHE A 419 14.32 -2.71 -21.88
C PHE A 419 14.26 -1.40 -22.65
N ALA A 420 15.30 -1.01 -23.38
CA ALA A 420 15.34 0.26 -24.10
C ALA A 420 14.18 0.39 -25.09
N GLY A 421 13.75 -0.72 -25.71
CA GLY A 421 12.72 -0.72 -26.74
C GLY A 421 13.11 0.16 -27.93
N THR A 422 12.13 0.57 -28.73
CA THR A 422 12.38 1.48 -29.87
C THR A 422 12.79 2.86 -29.37
N GLY A 423 14.03 3.25 -29.65
CA GLY A 423 14.56 4.59 -29.37
C GLY A 423 14.79 4.91 -27.89
N GLY A 424 14.79 3.94 -26.97
CA GLY A 424 15.01 4.18 -25.53
C GLY A 424 13.74 4.49 -24.73
N ARG A 425 12.55 4.46 -25.36
CA ARG A 425 11.26 4.76 -24.72
C ARG A 425 10.83 3.70 -23.69
N GLY A 426 11.28 2.47 -23.81
CA GLY A 426 10.93 1.42 -22.85
C GLY A 426 11.48 1.69 -21.44
N LEU A 427 12.64 2.35 -21.33
CA LEU A 427 13.16 2.79 -20.02
C LEU A 427 12.29 3.89 -19.40
N VAL A 428 11.76 4.81 -20.23
CA VAL A 428 10.80 5.82 -19.77
C VAL A 428 9.50 5.18 -19.28
N ALA A 429 9.01 4.15 -19.98
CA ALA A 429 7.86 3.37 -19.53
C ALA A 429 8.12 2.72 -18.15
N LEU A 430 9.27 2.07 -17.96
CA LEU A 430 9.62 1.47 -16.68
C LEU A 430 9.71 2.51 -15.56
N THR A 431 10.29 3.68 -15.82
CA THR A 431 10.34 4.76 -14.81
C THR A 431 8.94 5.25 -14.44
N LEU A 432 8.12 5.64 -15.41
CA LEU A 432 6.76 6.16 -15.19
C LEU A 432 5.88 5.17 -14.43
N PHE A 433 5.94 3.88 -14.78
CA PHE A 433 5.16 2.84 -14.15
C PHE A 433 5.81 2.24 -12.90
N GLY A 434 7.10 2.49 -12.68
CA GLY A 434 7.81 2.11 -11.47
C GLY A 434 7.23 2.74 -10.20
N GLY A 435 6.51 3.86 -10.31
CA GLY A 435 5.73 4.42 -9.19
C GLY A 435 4.66 3.46 -8.66
N LEU A 436 4.08 2.64 -9.52
CA LEU A 436 3.10 1.63 -9.12
C LEU A 436 3.73 0.62 -8.15
N SER A 437 4.96 0.19 -8.40
CA SER A 437 5.66 -0.79 -7.55
C SER A 437 6.10 -0.23 -6.19
N ARG A 438 6.16 1.10 -6.04
CA ARG A 438 6.68 1.78 -4.86
C ARG A 438 5.64 2.04 -3.76
N GLY A 439 4.37 2.25 -4.10
CA GLY A 439 3.38 2.62 -3.08
C GLY A 439 1.93 2.49 -3.52
N VAL A 440 1.55 3.06 -4.67
CA VAL A 440 0.17 3.11 -5.16
C VAL A 440 -0.47 1.72 -5.15
N PHE A 441 0.24 0.72 -5.67
CA PHE A 441 -0.34 -0.59 -5.88
C PHE A 441 -0.33 -1.49 -4.64
N PRO A 442 0.76 -1.61 -3.85
CA PRO A 442 0.72 -2.26 -2.55
C PRO A 442 -0.37 -1.69 -1.64
N GLU A 443 -0.53 -0.36 -1.64
CA GLU A 443 -1.56 0.30 -0.85
C GLU A 443 -2.97 -0.09 -1.28
N LEU A 444 -3.29 -0.03 -2.57
CA LEU A 444 -4.59 -0.48 -3.08
C LEU A 444 -4.89 -1.94 -2.75
N SER A 445 -3.87 -2.81 -2.81
CA SER A 445 -4.03 -4.23 -2.43
C SER A 445 -4.20 -4.47 -0.93
N ALA A 446 -3.82 -3.50 -0.08
CA ALA A 446 -4.00 -3.60 1.37
C ALA A 446 -5.44 -3.33 1.82
N TYR A 447 -6.22 -2.64 0.99
CA TYR A 447 -7.58 -2.16 1.31
C TYR A 447 -8.67 -2.72 0.39
N ALA A 448 -8.29 -3.30 -0.76
CA ALA A 448 -9.15 -4.15 -1.59
C ALA A 448 -9.40 -5.50 -0.93
#